data_AF-A0A6N4DII4-F1
#
_entry.id   AF-A0A6N4DII4-F1
#
_cell.length_a   1.000
_cell.length_b   1.000
_cell.length_c   1.000
_cell.angle_alpha   90.00
_cell.angle_beta   90.00
_cell.angle_gamma   90.00
#
_symmetry.space_group_name_H-M   'P 1'
#
loop_
_entity.id
_entity.type
_entity.pdbx_description
1 polymer ?
#
loop_
_entity_poly.entity_id
_entity_poly.type
_entity_poly.pdbx_seq_one_letter_code
_entity_poly.pdbx_strand_id
1 'polypeptide(L)'
;QPGITGTDLVLAITHFLRKERVVGAYLEFFGEGADALSVGDRATISNMTPEYGATAAMFYIDNQTIDYLKLTGRDDKQVALVETYAKHTGLWADGMKKAKYERILRFDLSKVTMTMAGPSNPHAMLPTSELGSRGIAAAWEQPEDGKMPDGAVIIAAITSCTNTSNPRNMIASGLIARNANRLGLTRKPWVKTSLAPGSKTVKMYLEDANLLPELEELGFGVVGFACTTCNGMSGALDPKIQEEIIERDLFSVAVLSGNRNFDGRIHPYAKQAFLASPPLVVAYAIAGTIRFDIEKDILGYDHDGNPVTLKDIWPSDEEIDAIVKQAVKPEQYREVYDPMFTLNVDYGEKNNPLYEWRETSTYIRRPPYWEGDMVAANQLKGLRPLAVLGDNITTDHLSPSNAILADSAAGEYLAKMGLPEEDFNSYATHRGDHLTAQRATLANPKVFNEMVKNEQGEVIQGSLARVEPDGKVMRMWEAIETYMERKQPLIIIAGADYGQGSSRDWAAKGVRLAGVECIVAEGFERIHRTNLLGMGALPLEFEAGTTRKTLQIDGTETFDVEGTIEPGATMTLVIHRQNGDVDQVPVKCRLDTAEEVSVYSAGGILQRFAQDFLESEAR
;
A
#
# COMPACT_ATOMS: atom_id res chain seq x y z
N GLN A 1 -23.37 6.28 -16.12
CA GLN A 1 -23.43 7.56 -16.83
C GLN A 1 -22.23 7.62 -17.77
N PRO A 2 -22.31 8.27 -18.94
CA PRO A 2 -21.16 8.38 -19.84
C PRO A 2 -19.96 9.05 -19.16
N GLY A 3 -18.74 8.61 -19.48
CA GLY A 3 -17.50 9.25 -19.01
C GLY A 3 -17.09 8.91 -17.56
N ILE A 4 -17.82 7.99 -16.90
CA ILE A 4 -17.45 7.46 -15.58
C ILE A 4 -16.58 6.22 -15.75
N THR A 5 -15.44 6.19 -15.06
CA THR A 5 -14.46 5.10 -15.15
C THR A 5 -14.67 4.04 -14.06
N GLY A 6 -14.08 2.86 -14.24
CA GLY A 6 -14.02 1.84 -13.19
C GLY A 6 -13.31 2.34 -11.92
N THR A 7 -12.41 3.31 -12.06
CA THR A 7 -11.73 3.95 -10.92
C THR A 7 -12.72 4.79 -10.09
N ASP A 8 -13.56 5.60 -10.73
CA ASP A 8 -14.56 6.42 -10.05
C ASP A 8 -15.52 5.55 -9.23
N LEU A 9 -15.95 4.43 -9.83
CA LEU A 9 -16.81 3.44 -9.16
C LEU A 9 -16.16 2.87 -7.90
N VAL A 10 -14.91 2.40 -7.98
CA VAL A 10 -14.27 1.79 -6.81
C VAL A 10 -13.98 2.80 -5.71
N LEU A 11 -13.63 4.04 -6.03
CA LEU A 11 -13.39 5.07 -5.02
C LEU A 11 -14.67 5.41 -4.26
N ALA A 12 -15.79 5.53 -4.96
CA ALA A 12 -17.10 5.77 -4.35
C ALA A 12 -17.57 4.57 -3.49
N ILE A 13 -17.39 3.35 -3.99
CA ILE A 13 -17.71 2.10 -3.25
C ILE A 13 -16.83 1.97 -2.00
N THR A 14 -15.53 2.29 -2.10
CA THR A 14 -14.59 2.22 -0.98
C THR A 14 -15.02 3.16 0.15
N HIS A 15 -15.39 4.39 -0.18
CA HIS A 15 -15.91 5.35 0.79
C HIS A 15 -17.19 4.85 1.47
N PHE A 16 -18.14 4.33 0.69
CA PHE A 16 -19.38 3.75 1.19
C PHE A 16 -19.12 2.58 2.14
N LEU A 17 -18.34 1.58 1.71
CA LEU A 17 -18.09 0.37 2.49
C LEU A 17 -17.33 0.65 3.79
N ARG A 18 -16.42 1.64 3.79
CA ARG A 18 -15.78 2.09 5.04
C ARG A 18 -16.77 2.67 6.03
N LYS A 19 -17.70 3.50 5.57
CA LYS A 19 -18.78 4.04 6.41
C LYS A 19 -19.66 2.93 6.98
N GLU A 20 -19.87 1.86 6.21
CA GLU A 20 -20.67 0.69 6.62
C GLU A 20 -19.92 -0.29 7.55
N ARG A 21 -18.62 -0.07 7.85
CA ARG A 21 -17.82 -0.86 8.80
C ARG A 21 -17.82 -2.37 8.50
N VAL A 22 -17.32 -2.74 7.33
CA VAL A 22 -17.29 -4.13 6.83
C VAL A 22 -16.02 -4.90 7.23
N VAL A 23 -15.33 -4.48 8.29
CA VAL A 23 -14.04 -5.06 8.70
C VAL A 23 -14.21 -6.55 9.05
N GLY A 24 -13.37 -7.40 8.45
CA GLY A 24 -13.39 -8.85 8.66
C GLY A 24 -14.50 -9.60 7.91
N ALA A 25 -15.47 -8.90 7.31
CA ALA A 25 -16.56 -9.52 6.56
C ALA A 25 -16.12 -10.03 5.19
N TYR A 26 -16.86 -11.00 4.64
CA TYR A 26 -16.77 -11.39 3.24
C TYR A 26 -17.88 -10.66 2.51
N LEU A 27 -17.54 -9.93 1.45
CA LEU A 27 -18.49 -9.21 0.63
C LEU A 27 -18.74 -9.97 -0.68
N GLU A 28 -20.00 -10.07 -1.05
CA GLU A 28 -20.42 -10.56 -2.36
C GLU A 28 -21.29 -9.50 -3.03
N PHE A 29 -20.88 -9.10 -4.24
CA PHE A 29 -21.55 -8.06 -5.01
C PHE A 29 -22.58 -8.69 -5.95
N PHE A 30 -23.82 -8.18 -5.93
CA PHE A 30 -24.91 -8.70 -6.74
C PHE A 30 -25.91 -7.62 -7.18
N GLY A 31 -26.74 -7.97 -8.16
CA GLY A 31 -27.80 -7.13 -8.71
C GLY A 31 -27.46 -6.57 -10.09
N GLU A 32 -28.41 -5.84 -10.69
CA GLU A 32 -28.31 -5.32 -12.07
C GLU A 32 -27.02 -4.54 -12.31
N GLY A 33 -26.59 -3.74 -11.33
CA GLY A 33 -25.34 -3.00 -11.40
C GLY A 33 -24.11 -3.91 -11.53
N ALA A 34 -24.07 -5.03 -10.81
CA ALA A 34 -22.94 -5.98 -10.88
C ALA A 34 -22.93 -6.75 -12.22
N ASP A 35 -24.10 -7.08 -12.75
CA ASP A 35 -24.25 -7.75 -14.06
C ASP A 35 -23.69 -6.89 -15.22
N ALA A 36 -23.80 -5.56 -15.10
CA ALA A 36 -23.34 -4.62 -16.11
C ALA A 36 -21.82 -4.36 -16.10
N LEU A 37 -21.11 -4.75 -15.03
CA LEU A 37 -19.68 -4.50 -14.89
C LEU A 37 -18.85 -5.52 -15.66
N SER A 38 -17.84 -5.05 -16.39
CA SER A 38 -16.82 -5.92 -16.98
C SER A 38 -15.99 -6.60 -15.88
N VAL A 39 -15.30 -7.69 -16.22
CA VAL A 39 -14.36 -8.32 -15.27
C VAL A 39 -13.24 -7.37 -14.86
N GLY A 40 -12.83 -6.46 -15.74
CA GLY A 40 -11.88 -5.40 -15.40
C GLY A 40 -12.38 -4.51 -14.28
N ASP A 41 -13.63 -4.04 -14.36
CA ASP A 41 -14.23 -3.18 -13.32
C ASP A 41 -14.44 -3.95 -12.01
N ARG A 42 -14.90 -5.20 -12.09
CA ARG A 42 -15.03 -6.09 -10.93
C ARG A 42 -13.69 -6.31 -10.23
N ALA A 43 -12.64 -6.57 -10.99
CA ALA A 43 -11.29 -6.75 -10.47
C ALA A 43 -10.76 -5.46 -9.82
N THR A 44 -11.05 -4.29 -10.39
CA THR A 44 -10.73 -2.98 -9.79
C THR A 44 -11.43 -2.82 -8.43
N ILE A 45 -12.73 -3.17 -8.32
CA ILE A 45 -13.49 -3.12 -7.06
C ILE A 45 -12.94 -4.11 -6.02
N SER A 46 -12.70 -5.35 -6.43
CA SER A 46 -12.15 -6.39 -5.55
C SER A 46 -10.71 -6.10 -5.13
N ASN A 47 -9.90 -5.44 -5.96
CA ASN A 47 -8.53 -5.07 -5.63
C ASN A 47 -8.46 -4.17 -4.38
N MET A 48 -9.44 -3.26 -4.22
CA MET A 48 -9.50 -2.34 -3.08
C MET A 48 -10.10 -2.96 -1.80
N THR A 49 -10.25 -4.29 -1.74
CA THR A 49 -10.73 -5.02 -0.54
C THR A 49 -10.04 -4.60 0.76
N PRO A 50 -8.69 -4.59 0.82
CA PRO A 50 -7.99 -4.18 2.04
C PRO A 50 -8.27 -2.72 2.38
N GLU A 51 -8.51 -1.89 1.37
CA GLU A 51 -8.81 -0.48 1.55
C GLU A 51 -10.17 -0.30 2.22
N TYR A 52 -11.23 -1.07 1.96
CA TYR A 52 -12.46 -0.98 2.78
C TYR A 52 -12.54 -1.96 3.97
N GLY A 53 -11.50 -2.77 4.19
CA GLY A 53 -11.28 -3.56 5.41
C GLY A 53 -11.95 -4.93 5.42
N ALA A 54 -12.68 -5.28 4.36
CA ALA A 54 -13.24 -6.61 4.21
C ALA A 54 -12.12 -7.66 4.05
N THR A 55 -12.45 -8.92 4.30
CA THR A 55 -11.54 -10.04 4.08
C THR A 55 -11.50 -10.46 2.61
N ALA A 56 -12.66 -10.40 1.94
CA ALA A 56 -12.81 -10.73 0.53
C ALA A 56 -13.92 -9.88 -0.11
N ALA A 57 -13.79 -9.61 -1.40
CA ALA A 57 -14.82 -8.99 -2.24
C ALA A 57 -15.00 -9.82 -3.50
N MET A 58 -16.16 -10.46 -3.63
CA MET A 58 -16.42 -11.50 -4.61
C MET A 58 -17.53 -11.07 -5.56
N PHE A 59 -17.39 -11.47 -6.82
CA PHE A 59 -18.45 -11.44 -7.82
C PHE A 59 -18.71 -12.87 -8.29
N TYR A 60 -19.96 -13.20 -8.56
CA TYR A 60 -20.32 -14.51 -9.08
C TYR A 60 -19.83 -14.73 -10.51
N ILE A 61 -19.75 -16.01 -10.89
CA ILE A 61 -19.37 -16.41 -12.24
C ILE A 61 -20.58 -16.23 -13.18
N ASP A 62 -20.35 -15.57 -14.31
CA ASP A 62 -21.36 -15.24 -15.30
C ASP A 62 -20.77 -15.13 -16.72
N ASN A 63 -21.55 -14.62 -17.67
CA ASN A 63 -21.10 -14.44 -19.05
C ASN A 63 -19.92 -13.46 -19.19
N GLN A 64 -19.87 -12.38 -18.39
CA GLN A 64 -18.71 -11.47 -18.38
C GLN A 64 -17.42 -12.22 -18.02
N THR A 65 -17.53 -13.18 -17.08
CA THR A 65 -16.41 -14.05 -16.71
C THR A 65 -15.97 -14.95 -17.86
N ILE A 66 -16.92 -15.57 -18.57
CA ILE A 66 -16.63 -16.42 -19.75
C ILE A 66 -16.00 -15.62 -20.88
N ASP A 67 -16.53 -14.44 -21.18
CA ASP A 67 -16.00 -13.56 -22.22
C ASP A 67 -14.58 -13.10 -21.90
N TYR A 68 -14.30 -12.80 -20.63
CA TYR A 68 -12.94 -12.47 -20.18
C TYR A 68 -11.97 -13.65 -20.28
N LEU A 69 -12.39 -14.88 -19.94
CA LEU A 69 -11.53 -16.06 -20.10
C LEU A 69 -11.18 -16.31 -21.57
N LYS A 70 -12.13 -16.12 -22.48
CA LYS A 70 -11.89 -16.19 -23.93
C LYS A 70 -10.95 -15.07 -24.39
N LEU A 71 -11.21 -13.83 -23.96
CA LEU A 71 -10.39 -12.66 -24.28
C LEU A 71 -8.94 -12.83 -23.84
N THR A 72 -8.71 -13.46 -22.69
CA THR A 72 -7.36 -13.74 -22.14
C THR A 72 -6.72 -15.01 -22.70
N GLY A 73 -7.28 -15.56 -23.79
CA GLY A 73 -6.68 -16.64 -24.57
C GLY A 73 -6.75 -18.03 -23.95
N ARG A 74 -7.60 -18.25 -22.92
CA ARG A 74 -7.78 -19.59 -22.33
C ARG A 74 -8.32 -20.58 -23.36
N ASP A 75 -7.94 -21.85 -23.21
CA ASP A 75 -8.37 -22.93 -24.10
C ASP A 75 -9.89 -23.14 -24.02
N ASP A 76 -10.52 -23.42 -25.16
CA ASP A 76 -11.97 -23.58 -25.26
C ASP A 76 -12.50 -24.70 -24.35
N LYS A 77 -11.73 -25.79 -24.15
CA LYS A 77 -12.14 -26.87 -23.23
C LYS A 77 -12.08 -26.40 -21.78
N GLN A 78 -11.09 -25.60 -21.42
CA GLN A 78 -11.00 -25.02 -20.08
C GLN A 78 -12.15 -24.04 -19.81
N VAL A 79 -12.49 -23.19 -20.79
CA VAL A 79 -13.63 -22.27 -20.69
C VAL A 79 -14.94 -23.04 -20.51
N ALA A 80 -15.17 -24.07 -21.33
CA ALA A 80 -16.37 -24.92 -21.22
C ALA A 80 -16.43 -25.67 -19.88
N LEU A 81 -15.29 -26.12 -19.36
CA LEU A 81 -15.19 -26.75 -18.05
C LEU A 81 -15.59 -25.78 -16.92
N VAL A 82 -15.06 -24.56 -16.93
CA VAL A 82 -15.39 -23.53 -15.93
C VAL A 82 -16.89 -23.26 -15.92
N GLU A 83 -17.49 -23.04 -17.10
CA GLU A 83 -18.93 -22.80 -17.23
C GLU A 83 -19.76 -23.97 -16.71
N THR A 84 -19.42 -25.19 -17.15
CA THR A 84 -20.13 -26.42 -16.75
C THR A 84 -20.04 -26.64 -15.24
N TYR A 85 -18.84 -26.50 -14.67
CA TYR A 85 -18.61 -26.66 -13.24
C TYR A 85 -19.38 -25.62 -12.41
N ALA A 86 -19.31 -24.34 -12.79
CA ALA A 86 -19.99 -23.27 -12.07
C ALA A 86 -21.52 -23.44 -12.09
N LYS A 87 -22.09 -23.84 -13.24
CA LYS A 87 -23.52 -24.15 -13.35
C LYS A 87 -23.92 -25.37 -12.54
N HIS A 88 -23.11 -26.43 -12.57
CA HIS A 88 -23.39 -27.68 -11.85
C HIS A 88 -23.35 -27.50 -10.32
N THR A 89 -22.39 -26.72 -9.82
CA THR A 89 -22.20 -26.49 -8.38
C THR A 89 -23.04 -25.34 -7.82
N GLY A 90 -23.78 -24.62 -8.67
CA GLY A 90 -24.62 -23.49 -8.26
C GLY A 90 -23.87 -22.18 -8.03
N LEU A 91 -22.60 -22.09 -8.44
CA LEU A 91 -21.76 -20.89 -8.35
C LEU A 91 -21.97 -19.89 -9.51
N TRP A 92 -22.80 -20.27 -10.49
CA TRP A 92 -23.22 -19.39 -11.57
C TRP A 92 -24.23 -18.33 -11.07
N ALA A 93 -24.23 -17.14 -11.66
CA ALA A 93 -25.07 -15.99 -11.28
C ALA A 93 -26.52 -16.34 -10.93
N ASP A 94 -27.18 -17.17 -11.75
CA ASP A 94 -28.57 -17.59 -11.52
C ASP A 94 -28.76 -18.43 -10.24
N GLY A 95 -27.76 -19.26 -9.89
CA GLY A 95 -27.74 -20.02 -8.64
C GLY A 95 -27.58 -19.10 -7.42
N MET A 96 -26.79 -18.03 -7.58
CA MET A 96 -26.50 -17.07 -6.53
C MET A 96 -27.68 -16.14 -6.21
N LYS A 97 -28.68 -16.00 -7.09
CA LYS A 97 -29.92 -15.23 -6.83
C LYS A 97 -30.69 -15.68 -5.58
N LYS A 98 -30.47 -16.91 -5.11
CA LYS A 98 -31.10 -17.48 -3.90
C LYS A 98 -30.20 -17.43 -2.67
N ALA A 99 -28.98 -16.88 -2.79
CA ALA A 99 -28.07 -16.72 -1.67
C ALA A 99 -28.72 -15.87 -0.57
N LYS A 100 -28.44 -16.21 0.69
CA LYS A 100 -28.92 -15.50 1.86
C LYS A 100 -27.75 -14.82 2.53
N TYR A 101 -27.85 -13.51 2.70
CA TYR A 101 -26.84 -12.71 3.38
C TYR A 101 -27.43 -12.21 4.70
N GLU A 102 -26.61 -12.23 5.75
CA GLU A 102 -26.96 -11.69 7.06
C GLU A 102 -27.24 -10.19 6.99
N ARG A 103 -26.46 -9.47 6.18
CA ARG A 103 -26.56 -8.03 5.97
C ARG A 103 -26.54 -7.71 4.48
N ILE A 104 -27.47 -6.86 4.04
CA ILE A 104 -27.54 -6.37 2.65
C ILE A 104 -27.29 -4.86 2.66
N LEU A 105 -26.27 -4.44 1.90
CA LEU A 105 -25.95 -3.04 1.66
C LEU A 105 -26.38 -2.68 0.24
N ARG A 106 -26.89 -1.46 0.04
CA ARG A 106 -27.34 -0.98 -1.27
C ARG A 106 -26.52 0.22 -1.71
N PHE A 107 -25.95 0.14 -2.90
CA PHE A 107 -25.18 1.21 -3.53
C PHE A 107 -25.77 1.50 -4.92
N ASP A 108 -25.99 2.78 -5.23
CA ASP A 108 -26.61 3.23 -6.47
C ASP A 108 -25.54 3.74 -7.43
N LEU A 109 -25.20 2.93 -8.44
CA LEU A 109 -24.18 3.27 -9.44
C LEU A 109 -24.51 4.55 -10.22
N SER A 110 -25.80 4.92 -10.34
CA SER A 110 -26.21 6.11 -11.08
C SER A 110 -25.80 7.42 -10.41
N LYS A 111 -25.39 7.38 -9.14
CA LYS A 111 -24.94 8.55 -8.37
C LYS A 111 -23.44 8.78 -8.42
N VAL A 112 -22.68 7.89 -9.05
CA VAL A 112 -21.22 8.04 -9.16
C VAL A 112 -20.89 9.15 -10.16
N THR A 113 -20.03 10.06 -9.73
CA THR A 113 -19.47 11.16 -10.51
C THR A 113 -17.97 10.94 -10.71
N MET A 114 -17.35 11.71 -11.62
CA MET A 114 -15.89 11.76 -11.74
C MET A 114 -15.28 12.12 -10.37
N THR A 115 -14.32 11.33 -9.93
CA THR A 115 -13.89 11.29 -8.53
C THR A 115 -12.41 10.97 -8.38
N MET A 116 -11.79 11.64 -7.43
CA MET A 116 -10.47 11.31 -6.89
C MET A 116 -10.61 10.81 -5.46
N ALA A 117 -9.52 10.31 -4.87
CA ALA A 117 -9.45 10.09 -3.43
C ALA A 117 -8.21 10.74 -2.83
N GLY A 118 -8.39 11.41 -1.70
CA GLY A 118 -7.34 12.11 -0.97
C GLY A 118 -7.79 13.45 -0.38
N PRO A 119 -6.84 14.25 0.14
CA PRO A 119 -5.42 13.91 0.24
C PRO A 119 -5.15 12.79 1.26
N SER A 120 -4.13 11.98 0.98
CA SER A 120 -3.48 11.07 1.94
C SER A 120 -4.33 10.02 2.67
N ASN A 121 -5.56 9.82 2.20
CA ASN A 121 -6.49 8.82 2.70
C ASN A 121 -7.24 8.19 1.51
N PRO A 122 -7.12 6.88 1.26
CA PRO A 122 -7.75 6.23 0.12
C PRO A 122 -9.28 6.16 0.20
N HIS A 123 -9.88 6.46 1.36
CA HIS A 123 -11.34 6.45 1.56
C HIS A 123 -11.94 7.85 1.60
N ALA A 124 -11.08 8.89 1.52
CA ALA A 124 -11.50 10.27 1.41
C ALA A 124 -11.94 10.55 -0.04
N MET A 125 -13.18 10.14 -0.36
CA MET A 125 -13.79 10.41 -1.67
C MET A 125 -13.82 11.92 -1.92
N LEU A 126 -13.33 12.32 -3.08
CA LEU A 126 -13.17 13.69 -3.50
C LEU A 126 -13.74 13.84 -4.93
N PRO A 127 -15.06 14.08 -5.08
CA PRO A 127 -15.66 14.38 -6.38
C PRO A 127 -14.95 15.57 -7.03
N THR A 128 -14.64 15.47 -8.32
CA THR A 128 -13.89 16.53 -9.04
C THR A 128 -14.67 17.85 -9.06
N SER A 129 -16.00 17.80 -9.10
CA SER A 129 -16.89 18.96 -8.99
C SER A 129 -16.80 19.71 -7.65
N GLU A 130 -16.26 19.07 -6.59
CA GLU A 130 -16.18 19.63 -5.24
C GLU A 130 -14.78 20.16 -4.87
N LEU A 131 -13.79 20.01 -5.76
CA LEU A 131 -12.38 20.37 -5.47
C LEU A 131 -12.22 21.79 -4.93
N GLY A 132 -12.92 22.77 -5.54
CA GLY A 132 -12.88 24.17 -5.10
C GLY A 132 -13.50 24.38 -3.71
N SER A 133 -14.68 23.81 -3.47
CA SER A 133 -15.38 23.93 -2.19
C SER A 133 -14.64 23.27 -1.02
N ARG A 134 -13.80 22.28 -1.33
CA ARG A 134 -12.96 21.56 -0.35
C ARG A 134 -11.54 22.12 -0.25
N GLY A 135 -11.26 23.26 -0.90
CA GLY A 135 -9.96 23.94 -0.83
C GLY A 135 -8.81 23.18 -1.48
N ILE A 136 -9.10 22.20 -2.33
CA ILE A 136 -8.10 21.47 -3.11
C ILE A 136 -7.74 22.29 -4.34
N ALA A 137 -8.72 22.54 -5.20
CA ALA A 137 -8.61 23.55 -6.25
C ALA A 137 -8.75 24.94 -5.61
N ALA A 138 -7.87 25.86 -5.99
CA ALA A 138 -7.82 27.21 -5.45
C ALA A 138 -7.15 28.15 -6.45
N ALA A 139 -7.29 29.46 -6.26
CA ALA A 139 -6.55 30.43 -7.05
C ALA A 139 -5.04 30.16 -6.92
N TRP A 140 -4.38 30.03 -8.07
CA TRP A 140 -2.95 29.78 -8.17
C TRP A 140 -2.38 30.61 -9.33
N GLU A 141 -1.11 30.97 -9.23
CA GLU A 141 -0.40 31.71 -10.27
C GLU A 141 0.80 30.89 -10.71
N GLN A 142 1.01 30.82 -12.02
CA GLN A 142 2.25 30.31 -12.57
C GLN A 142 3.34 31.37 -12.37
N PRO A 143 4.42 31.08 -11.63
CA PRO A 143 5.53 32.01 -11.49
C PRO A 143 6.09 32.44 -12.86
N GLU A 144 6.34 33.75 -13.04
CA GLU A 144 6.82 34.34 -14.30
C GLU A 144 8.17 33.77 -14.77
N ASP A 145 8.97 33.25 -13.85
CA ASP A 145 10.26 32.62 -14.12
C ASP A 145 10.16 31.13 -14.49
N GLY A 146 8.93 30.60 -14.65
CA GLY A 146 8.69 29.21 -15.04
C GLY A 146 8.85 28.19 -13.92
N LYS A 147 9.02 28.65 -12.66
CA LYS A 147 9.12 27.80 -11.48
C LYS A 147 7.83 27.05 -11.14
N MET A 148 7.93 26.10 -10.22
CA MET A 148 6.78 25.33 -9.76
C MET A 148 5.79 26.20 -8.96
N PRO A 149 4.47 26.08 -9.20
CA PRO A 149 3.44 26.76 -8.41
C PRO A 149 3.17 26.02 -7.08
N ASP A 150 2.38 26.64 -6.20
CA ASP A 150 1.79 25.91 -5.06
C ASP A 150 0.94 24.74 -5.55
N GLY A 151 0.98 23.62 -4.83
CA GLY A 151 0.28 22.39 -5.20
C GLY A 151 0.84 21.71 -6.44
N ALA A 152 2.08 22.01 -6.84
CA ALA A 152 2.72 21.41 -8.01
C ALA A 152 2.60 19.88 -7.99
N VAL A 153 2.09 19.32 -9.10
CA VAL A 153 2.08 17.88 -9.33
C VAL A 153 3.49 17.50 -9.77
N ILE A 154 4.28 16.96 -8.86
CA ILE A 154 5.67 16.56 -9.15
C ILE A 154 5.76 15.13 -9.71
N ILE A 155 4.71 14.33 -9.50
CA ILE A 155 4.59 12.96 -10.02
C ILE A 155 3.18 12.76 -10.56
N ALA A 156 3.10 12.28 -11.81
CA ALA A 156 1.87 11.80 -12.42
C ALA A 156 2.10 10.39 -12.97
N ALA A 157 1.59 9.36 -12.28
CA ALA A 157 1.94 7.97 -12.58
C ALA A 157 0.71 7.12 -12.95
N ILE A 158 0.68 6.62 -14.19
CA ILE A 158 -0.21 5.53 -14.58
C ILE A 158 0.46 4.24 -14.12
N THR A 159 -0.02 3.71 -12.99
CA THR A 159 0.58 2.58 -12.27
C THR A 159 -0.50 1.69 -11.67
N SER A 160 -0.08 0.66 -10.93
CA SER A 160 -0.90 -0.30 -10.19
C SER A 160 -1.69 -1.30 -11.03
N CYS A 161 -1.74 -2.54 -10.56
CA CYS A 161 -2.64 -3.57 -11.08
C CYS A 161 -4.13 -3.19 -10.91
N THR A 162 -4.46 -2.28 -9.98
CA THR A 162 -5.84 -1.78 -9.77
C THR A 162 -6.47 -1.26 -11.05
N ASN A 163 -5.71 -0.49 -11.84
CA ASN A 163 -6.22 0.19 -13.02
C ASN A 163 -5.56 -0.29 -14.32
N THR A 164 -4.28 -0.70 -14.29
CA THR A 164 -3.58 -1.14 -15.51
C THR A 164 -4.01 -2.51 -16.00
N SER A 165 -4.71 -3.30 -15.17
CA SER A 165 -5.35 -4.55 -15.57
C SER A 165 -6.71 -4.33 -16.24
N ASN A 166 -7.25 -3.10 -16.26
CA ASN A 166 -8.50 -2.77 -16.92
C ASN A 166 -8.22 -2.10 -18.28
N PRO A 167 -8.45 -2.80 -19.41
CA PRO A 167 -8.14 -2.25 -20.73
C PRO A 167 -8.91 -0.97 -21.06
N ARG A 168 -10.16 -0.81 -20.59
CA ARG A 168 -10.93 0.42 -20.82
C ARG A 168 -10.21 1.64 -20.25
N ASN A 169 -9.68 1.54 -19.02
CA ASN A 169 -8.95 2.64 -18.38
C ASN A 169 -7.65 2.98 -19.12
N MET A 170 -6.93 1.97 -19.61
CA MET A 170 -5.68 2.19 -20.36
C MET A 170 -5.93 2.80 -21.73
N ILE A 171 -6.91 2.30 -22.48
CA ILE A 171 -7.33 2.89 -23.75
C ILE A 171 -7.82 4.33 -23.56
N ALA A 172 -8.63 4.59 -22.52
CA ALA A 172 -9.08 5.95 -22.21
C ALA A 172 -7.90 6.92 -21.93
N SER A 173 -6.86 6.48 -21.23
CA SER A 173 -5.67 7.31 -21.00
C SER A 173 -4.90 7.62 -22.29
N GLY A 174 -4.77 6.62 -23.18
CA GLY A 174 -4.15 6.81 -24.48
C GLY A 174 -4.95 7.74 -25.39
N LEU A 175 -6.28 7.64 -25.35
CA LEU A 175 -7.18 8.52 -26.10
C LEU A 175 -7.10 9.96 -25.62
N ILE A 176 -7.04 10.21 -24.31
CA ILE A 176 -6.83 11.56 -23.78
C ILE A 176 -5.48 12.11 -24.26
N ALA A 177 -4.42 11.29 -24.25
CA ALA A 177 -3.11 11.71 -24.70
C ALA A 177 -3.12 12.09 -26.19
N ARG A 178 -3.72 11.24 -27.03
CA ARG A 178 -3.93 11.49 -28.46
C ARG A 178 -4.68 12.78 -28.72
N ASN A 179 -5.78 13.02 -28.00
CA ASN A 179 -6.59 14.22 -28.18
C ASN A 179 -5.84 15.48 -27.72
N ALA A 180 -5.08 15.39 -26.62
CA ALA A 180 -4.24 16.46 -26.13
C ALA A 180 -3.12 16.83 -27.13
N ASN A 181 -2.40 15.84 -27.67
CA ASN A 181 -1.34 16.06 -28.67
C ASN A 181 -1.87 16.71 -29.95
N ARG A 182 -3.04 16.27 -30.44
CA ARG A 182 -3.72 16.86 -31.61
C ARG A 182 -4.09 18.34 -31.43
N LEU A 183 -4.29 18.76 -30.18
CA LEU A 183 -4.60 20.14 -29.82
C LEU A 183 -3.34 20.90 -29.32
N GLY A 184 -2.14 20.33 -29.46
CA GLY A 184 -0.88 20.98 -29.09
C GLY A 184 -0.63 21.10 -27.59
N LEU A 185 -1.38 20.38 -26.75
CA LEU A 185 -1.17 20.37 -25.30
C LEU A 185 0.05 19.51 -24.93
N THR A 186 0.80 19.94 -23.92
CA THR A 186 1.95 19.20 -23.39
C THR A 186 1.89 19.15 -21.86
N ARG A 187 2.53 18.15 -21.26
CA ARG A 187 2.69 18.10 -19.80
C ARG A 187 3.59 19.24 -19.31
N LYS A 188 3.42 19.65 -18.05
CA LYS A 188 4.36 20.61 -17.44
C LYS A 188 5.74 19.97 -17.22
N PRO A 189 6.84 20.75 -17.34
CA PRO A 189 8.20 20.21 -17.33
C PRO A 189 8.60 19.59 -15.98
N TRP A 190 8.09 20.12 -14.87
CA TRP A 190 8.36 19.61 -13.51
C TRP A 190 7.60 18.33 -13.15
N VAL A 191 6.66 17.88 -13.99
CA VAL A 191 5.87 16.68 -13.72
C VAL A 191 6.66 15.46 -14.16
N LYS A 192 7.10 14.62 -13.21
CA LYS A 192 7.66 13.30 -13.52
C LYS A 192 6.53 12.34 -13.89
N THR A 193 6.40 12.06 -15.18
CA THR A 193 5.40 11.13 -15.71
C THR A 193 5.93 9.71 -15.84
N SER A 194 5.06 8.71 -15.64
CA SER A 194 5.42 7.31 -15.88
C SER A 194 4.23 6.44 -16.23
N LEU A 195 4.46 5.45 -17.10
CA LEU A 195 3.55 4.35 -17.38
C LEU A 195 4.18 3.04 -16.90
N ALA A 196 3.56 2.39 -15.93
CA ALA A 196 3.99 1.11 -15.39
C ALA A 196 2.87 0.07 -15.52
N PRO A 197 2.78 -0.63 -16.66
CA PRO A 197 1.70 -1.57 -16.90
C PRO A 197 1.84 -2.84 -16.06
N GLY A 198 0.71 -3.40 -15.60
CA GLY A 198 0.70 -4.65 -14.84
C GLY A 198 1.08 -5.90 -15.64
N SER A 199 1.15 -5.81 -16.97
CA SER A 199 1.53 -6.91 -17.87
C SER A 199 2.07 -6.37 -19.20
N LYS A 200 2.88 -7.18 -19.88
CA LYS A 200 3.34 -6.91 -21.26
C LYS A 200 2.19 -6.77 -22.25
N THR A 201 1.07 -7.46 -22.01
CA THR A 201 -0.14 -7.39 -22.85
C THR A 201 -0.69 -5.98 -22.98
N VAL A 202 -0.56 -5.17 -21.92
CA VAL A 202 -1.00 -3.76 -21.92
C VAL A 202 -0.23 -2.93 -22.93
N LYS A 203 1.09 -3.12 -22.98
CA LYS A 203 1.92 -2.47 -23.98
C LYS A 203 1.49 -2.88 -25.39
N MET A 204 1.29 -4.17 -25.63
CA MET A 204 0.93 -4.71 -26.95
C MET A 204 -0.37 -4.13 -27.48
N TYR A 205 -1.44 -4.06 -26.67
CA TYR A 205 -2.70 -3.50 -27.17
C TYR A 205 -2.68 -1.98 -27.30
N LEU A 206 -1.84 -1.26 -26.53
CA LEU A 206 -1.64 0.18 -26.71
C LEU A 206 -0.86 0.48 -28.00
N GLU A 207 0.10 -0.38 -28.36
CA GLU A 207 0.81 -0.33 -29.65
C GLU A 207 -0.13 -0.66 -30.81
N ASP A 208 -0.91 -1.75 -30.72
CA ASP A 208 -1.91 -2.13 -31.74
C ASP A 208 -2.97 -1.02 -31.96
N ALA A 209 -3.33 -0.29 -30.90
CA ALA A 209 -4.26 0.83 -30.96
C ALA A 209 -3.63 2.15 -31.48
N ASN A 210 -2.31 2.18 -31.69
CA ASN A 210 -1.52 3.39 -31.95
C ASN A 210 -1.69 4.48 -30.87
N LEU A 211 -1.85 4.07 -29.61
CA LEU A 211 -2.01 4.98 -28.47
C LEU A 211 -0.76 5.05 -27.58
N LEU A 212 0.15 4.07 -27.65
CA LEU A 212 1.40 4.15 -26.90
C LEU A 212 2.28 5.34 -27.32
N PRO A 213 2.51 5.62 -28.62
CA PRO A 213 3.31 6.78 -29.02
C PRO A 213 2.73 8.11 -28.53
N GLU A 214 1.40 8.22 -28.47
CA GLU A 214 0.70 9.40 -27.98
C GLU A 214 0.95 9.64 -26.47
N LEU A 215 0.95 8.55 -25.69
CA LEU A 215 1.33 8.59 -24.27
C LEU A 215 2.81 8.96 -24.10
N GLU A 216 3.70 8.39 -24.91
CA GLU A 216 5.13 8.67 -24.88
C GLU A 216 5.46 10.13 -25.22
N GLU A 217 4.74 10.74 -26.17
CA GLU A 217 4.87 12.15 -26.52
C GLU A 217 4.52 13.08 -25.34
N LEU A 218 3.50 12.71 -24.54
CA LEU A 218 3.21 13.38 -23.26
C LEU A 218 4.14 12.98 -22.10
N GLY A 219 5.15 12.15 -22.36
CA GLY A 219 6.14 11.70 -21.37
C GLY A 219 5.75 10.47 -20.56
N PHE A 220 4.65 9.78 -20.89
CA PHE A 220 4.23 8.53 -20.23
C PHE A 220 4.88 7.30 -20.89
N GLY A 221 6.20 7.24 -20.85
CA GLY A 221 6.96 6.08 -21.32
C GLY A 221 6.79 4.85 -20.41
N VAL A 222 6.87 3.65 -21.00
CA VAL A 222 6.87 2.39 -20.25
C VAL A 222 8.15 2.29 -19.42
N VAL A 223 8.06 2.48 -18.10
CA VAL A 223 9.21 2.43 -17.18
C VAL A 223 9.49 1.03 -16.63
N GLY A 224 8.53 0.11 -16.75
CA GLY A 224 8.66 -1.27 -16.31
C GLY A 224 7.33 -1.96 -16.08
N PHE A 225 7.36 -3.30 -16.05
CA PHE A 225 6.20 -4.14 -15.78
C PHE A 225 6.20 -4.58 -14.31
N ALA A 226 5.96 -3.62 -13.42
CA ALA A 226 6.09 -3.80 -11.97
C ALA A 226 5.23 -2.77 -11.19
N CYS A 227 5.21 -2.88 -9.86
CA CYS A 227 4.44 -1.98 -8.99
C CYS A 227 4.89 -0.51 -9.04
N THR A 228 6.19 -0.23 -9.23
CA THR A 228 6.78 1.12 -9.37
C THR A 228 6.21 2.16 -8.40
N THR A 229 5.62 3.26 -8.86
CA THR A 229 5.09 4.33 -8.02
C THR A 229 3.99 3.84 -7.06
N CYS A 230 3.23 2.78 -7.39
CA CYS A 230 2.14 2.28 -6.54
C CYS A 230 2.61 1.79 -5.15
N ASN A 231 3.84 1.28 -5.04
CA ASN A 231 4.42 0.83 -3.76
C ASN A 231 5.50 1.78 -3.21
N GLY A 232 5.64 2.98 -3.79
CA GLY A 232 6.63 3.98 -3.39
C GLY A 232 7.98 3.87 -4.11
N MET A 233 8.12 2.97 -5.10
CA MET A 233 9.29 2.91 -5.98
C MET A 233 9.13 3.92 -7.13
N SER A 234 8.96 5.19 -6.76
CA SER A 234 8.79 6.32 -7.69
C SER A 234 10.11 6.77 -8.34
N GLY A 235 11.26 6.34 -7.80
CA GLY A 235 12.60 6.76 -8.22
C GLY A 235 12.92 8.23 -7.92
N ALA A 236 14.16 8.65 -8.11
CA ALA A 236 14.61 10.02 -7.85
C ALA A 236 13.93 11.06 -8.76
N LEU A 237 13.73 12.28 -8.25
CA LEU A 237 13.34 13.43 -9.07
C LEU A 237 14.56 14.02 -9.78
N ASP A 238 14.34 14.87 -10.77
CA ASP A 238 15.42 15.71 -11.29
C ASP A 238 16.00 16.55 -10.13
N PRO A 239 17.33 16.59 -9.94
CA PRO A 239 17.96 17.34 -8.85
C PRO A 239 17.49 18.79 -8.75
N LYS A 240 17.22 19.46 -9.89
CA LYS A 240 16.74 20.85 -9.89
C LYS A 240 15.33 20.99 -9.31
N ILE A 241 14.45 20.02 -9.61
CA ILE A 241 13.10 19.97 -9.06
C ILE A 241 13.18 19.72 -7.55
N GLN A 242 14.06 18.81 -7.12
CA GLN A 242 14.27 18.50 -5.71
C GLN A 242 14.81 19.70 -4.94
N GLU A 243 15.86 20.35 -5.44
CA GLU A 243 16.43 21.57 -4.87
C GLU A 243 15.37 22.65 -4.71
N GLU A 244 14.57 22.90 -5.74
CA GLU A 244 13.52 23.92 -5.71
C GLU A 244 12.44 23.63 -4.66
N ILE A 245 12.01 22.36 -4.51
CA ILE A 245 11.04 21.97 -3.48
C ILE A 245 11.59 22.27 -2.09
N ILE A 246 12.87 21.96 -1.85
CA ILE A 246 13.53 22.14 -0.55
C ILE A 246 13.74 23.63 -0.25
N GLU A 247 14.35 24.37 -1.17
CA GLU A 247 14.69 25.79 -0.96
C GLU A 247 13.46 26.68 -0.73
N ARG A 248 12.34 26.34 -1.35
CA ARG A 248 11.10 27.13 -1.28
C ARG A 248 10.06 26.56 -0.30
N ASP A 249 10.37 25.46 0.38
CA ASP A 249 9.43 24.67 1.19
C ASP A 249 8.09 24.42 0.47
N LEU A 250 8.17 24.10 -0.82
CA LEU A 250 6.99 24.08 -1.69
C LEU A 250 5.99 22.99 -1.26
N PHE A 251 4.70 23.31 -1.28
CA PHE A 251 3.66 22.30 -1.17
C PHE A 251 3.49 21.59 -2.52
N SER A 252 4.00 20.36 -2.61
CA SER A 252 3.99 19.53 -3.81
C SER A 252 3.24 18.22 -3.57
N VAL A 253 2.70 17.64 -4.65
CA VAL A 253 1.83 16.46 -4.56
C VAL A 253 2.13 15.42 -5.65
N ALA A 254 1.63 14.22 -5.45
CA ALA A 254 1.59 13.16 -6.46
C ALA A 254 0.15 12.82 -6.85
N VAL A 255 -0.09 12.57 -8.14
CA VAL A 255 -1.36 12.03 -8.67
C VAL A 255 -1.07 10.69 -9.33
N LEU A 256 -1.78 9.63 -8.92
CA LEU A 256 -1.49 8.29 -9.42
C LEU A 256 -2.74 7.42 -9.55
N SER A 257 -2.70 6.45 -10.46
CA SER A 257 -3.75 5.44 -10.62
C SER A 257 -3.59 4.24 -9.68
N GLY A 258 -3.05 4.47 -8.48
CA GLY A 258 -2.88 3.47 -7.43
C GLY A 258 -4.15 3.20 -6.62
N ASN A 259 -3.98 2.46 -5.52
CA ASN A 259 -5.04 2.20 -4.52
C ASN A 259 -4.73 2.79 -3.14
N ARG A 260 -3.54 3.35 -2.93
CA ARG A 260 -3.10 3.92 -1.64
C ARG A 260 -2.30 5.18 -1.83
N ASN A 261 -2.56 6.16 -0.98
CA ASN A 261 -1.98 7.50 -1.05
C ASN A 261 -1.50 8.05 0.29
N PHE A 262 -1.35 7.21 1.34
CA PHE A 262 -0.88 7.64 2.66
C PHE A 262 0.39 8.51 2.62
N ASP A 263 0.54 9.40 3.61
CA ASP A 263 1.69 10.30 3.71
C ASP A 263 3.04 9.55 3.68
N GLY A 264 3.98 10.08 2.90
CA GLY A 264 5.33 9.52 2.75
C GLY A 264 5.41 8.21 1.95
N ARG A 265 4.28 7.64 1.51
CA ARG A 265 4.25 6.38 0.77
C ARG A 265 4.75 6.51 -0.67
N ILE A 266 4.34 7.56 -1.37
CA ILE A 266 4.55 7.68 -2.82
C ILE A 266 5.94 8.18 -3.15
N HIS A 267 6.33 9.31 -2.58
CA HIS A 267 7.65 9.91 -2.77
C HIS A 267 7.98 10.79 -1.54
N PRO A 268 9.22 10.82 -1.03
CA PRO A 268 9.61 11.64 0.13
C PRO A 268 9.28 13.14 -0.01
N TYR A 269 9.53 13.72 -1.19
CA TYR A 269 9.19 15.11 -1.51
C TYR A 269 7.74 15.39 -1.92
N ALA A 270 6.83 14.40 -1.92
CA ALA A 270 5.41 14.66 -2.13
C ALA A 270 4.72 14.81 -0.76
N LYS A 271 4.27 16.02 -0.41
CA LYS A 271 3.61 16.26 0.87
C LYS A 271 2.27 15.53 0.97
N GLN A 272 1.56 15.39 -0.15
CA GLN A 272 0.30 14.65 -0.25
C GLN A 272 0.22 13.85 -1.55
N ALA A 273 -0.68 12.86 -1.59
CA ALA A 273 -0.96 12.12 -2.82
C ALA A 273 -2.47 11.92 -3.04
N PHE A 274 -2.84 11.81 -4.32
CA PHE A 274 -4.22 11.64 -4.76
C PHE A 274 -4.35 10.44 -5.70
N LEU A 275 -5.40 9.64 -5.47
CA LEU A 275 -5.78 8.56 -6.37
C LEU A 275 -6.73 9.09 -7.44
N ALA A 276 -6.48 8.74 -8.69
CA ALA A 276 -7.31 9.15 -9.82
C ALA A 276 -7.32 8.08 -10.91
N SER A 277 -8.28 8.14 -11.83
CA SER A 277 -8.28 7.27 -13.01
C SER A 277 -7.08 7.57 -13.92
N PRO A 278 -6.55 6.59 -14.69
CA PRO A 278 -5.49 6.85 -15.66
C PRO A 278 -5.70 8.07 -16.58
N PRO A 279 -6.89 8.32 -17.17
CA PRO A 279 -7.12 9.55 -17.94
C PRO A 279 -6.99 10.83 -17.11
N LEU A 280 -7.45 10.86 -15.86
CA LEU A 280 -7.26 12.01 -14.97
C LEU A 280 -5.79 12.22 -14.59
N VAL A 281 -5.00 11.15 -14.45
CA VAL A 281 -3.55 11.28 -14.21
C VAL A 281 -2.88 12.03 -15.37
N VAL A 282 -3.25 11.73 -16.62
CA VAL A 282 -2.72 12.46 -17.79
C VAL A 282 -3.19 13.91 -17.77
N ALA A 283 -4.46 14.17 -17.48
CA ALA A 283 -4.99 15.53 -17.40
C ALA A 283 -4.26 16.38 -16.34
N TYR A 284 -3.98 15.83 -15.15
CA TYR A 284 -3.21 16.52 -14.12
C TYR A 284 -1.73 16.70 -14.46
N ALA A 285 -1.16 15.86 -15.34
CA ALA A 285 0.19 16.10 -15.86
C ALA A 285 0.24 17.31 -16.80
N ILE A 286 -0.83 17.56 -17.56
CA ILE A 286 -0.99 18.75 -18.41
C ILE A 286 -1.24 20.00 -17.55
N ALA A 287 -2.13 19.90 -16.57
CA ALA A 287 -2.41 21.00 -15.64
C ALA A 287 -1.18 21.38 -14.79
N GLY A 288 -0.46 20.38 -14.25
CA GLY A 288 0.77 20.52 -13.49
C GLY A 288 0.64 21.01 -12.05
N THR A 289 -0.59 21.27 -11.57
CA THR A 289 -0.89 21.57 -10.17
C THR A 289 -2.24 20.99 -9.76
N ILE A 290 -2.37 20.56 -8.50
CA ILE A 290 -3.63 20.12 -7.91
C ILE A 290 -4.56 21.30 -7.57
N ARG A 291 -4.03 22.53 -7.59
CA ARG A 291 -4.84 23.75 -7.42
C ARG A 291 -5.74 24.05 -8.61
N PHE A 292 -5.52 23.39 -9.74
CA PHE A 292 -6.31 23.50 -10.95
C PHE A 292 -7.71 22.87 -10.78
N ASP A 293 -8.77 23.60 -11.12
CA ASP A 293 -10.14 23.05 -11.21
C ASP A 293 -10.26 22.27 -12.52
N ILE A 294 -9.99 20.96 -12.44
CA ILE A 294 -9.87 20.08 -13.62
C ILE A 294 -11.13 20.03 -14.50
N GLU A 295 -12.30 20.40 -13.98
CA GLU A 295 -13.55 20.42 -14.75
C GLU A 295 -13.83 21.75 -15.47
N LYS A 296 -13.25 22.86 -14.98
CA LYS A 296 -13.63 24.22 -15.41
C LYS A 296 -12.49 25.02 -16.02
N ASP A 297 -11.27 24.79 -15.56
CA ASP A 297 -10.12 25.56 -15.97
C ASP A 297 -9.63 25.14 -17.37
N ILE A 298 -8.91 26.06 -18.01
CA ILE A 298 -8.36 25.89 -19.36
C ILE A 298 -7.00 25.18 -19.25
N LEU A 299 -6.87 24.00 -19.84
CA LEU A 299 -5.63 23.20 -19.86
C LEU A 299 -4.55 23.85 -20.75
N GLY A 300 -4.99 24.54 -21.80
CA GLY A 300 -4.14 25.27 -22.73
C GLY A 300 -4.96 25.82 -23.89
N TYR A 301 -4.28 26.23 -24.96
CA TYR A 301 -4.90 26.74 -26.17
C TYR A 301 -4.48 25.88 -27.35
N ASP A 302 -5.42 25.63 -28.27
CA ASP A 302 -5.14 24.88 -29.49
C ASP A 302 -4.32 25.70 -30.50
N HIS A 303 -4.03 25.11 -31.66
CA HIS A 303 -3.28 25.77 -32.74
C HIS A 303 -3.97 27.03 -33.30
N ASP A 304 -5.28 27.17 -33.11
CA ASP A 304 -6.08 28.32 -33.55
C ASP A 304 -6.31 29.34 -32.42
N GLY A 305 -5.78 29.08 -31.22
CA GLY A 305 -5.93 29.93 -30.04
C GLY A 305 -7.24 29.75 -29.27
N ASN A 306 -7.99 28.67 -29.53
CA ASN A 306 -9.20 28.37 -28.76
C ASN A 306 -8.84 27.72 -27.41
N PRO A 307 -9.56 28.04 -26.32
CA PRO A 307 -9.33 27.42 -25.03
C PRO A 307 -9.70 25.93 -25.07
N VAL A 308 -8.80 25.09 -24.57
CA VAL A 308 -8.98 23.64 -24.46
C VAL A 308 -9.22 23.27 -23.00
N THR A 309 -10.32 22.57 -22.72
CA THR A 309 -10.72 22.08 -21.40
C THR A 309 -10.68 20.55 -21.36
N LEU A 310 -10.91 19.97 -20.17
CA LEU A 310 -11.00 18.51 -20.03
C LEU A 310 -12.05 17.89 -20.97
N LYS A 311 -13.18 18.58 -21.19
CA LYS A 311 -14.27 18.07 -22.03
C LYS A 311 -13.87 17.91 -23.49
N ASP A 312 -12.95 18.74 -23.96
CA ASP A 312 -12.51 18.74 -25.36
C ASP A 312 -11.58 17.56 -25.67
N ILE A 313 -10.91 17.01 -24.65
CA ILE A 313 -10.00 15.87 -24.78
C ILE A 313 -10.59 14.55 -24.25
N TRP A 314 -11.68 14.58 -23.48
CA TRP A 314 -12.27 13.38 -22.87
C TRP A 314 -12.96 12.49 -23.92
N PRO A 315 -12.60 11.21 -24.04
CA PRO A 315 -13.19 10.31 -25.03
C PRO A 315 -14.63 9.91 -24.67
N SER A 316 -15.41 9.56 -25.70
CA SER A 316 -16.71 8.91 -25.50
C SER A 316 -16.56 7.43 -25.11
N ASP A 317 -17.54 6.88 -24.38
CA ASP A 317 -17.53 5.47 -24.02
C ASP A 317 -17.60 4.56 -25.26
N GLU A 318 -18.34 4.99 -26.28
CA GLU A 318 -18.45 4.29 -27.56
C GLU A 318 -17.10 4.19 -28.29
N GLU A 319 -16.29 5.25 -28.26
CA GLU A 319 -14.94 5.24 -28.84
C GLU A 319 -14.02 4.30 -28.07
N ILE A 320 -14.04 4.35 -26.73
CA ILE A 320 -13.25 3.45 -25.87
C ILE A 320 -13.59 2.00 -26.21
N ASP A 321 -14.88 1.65 -26.24
CA ASP A 321 -15.35 0.29 -26.48
C ASP A 321 -15.01 -0.22 -27.88
N ALA A 322 -15.10 0.65 -28.89
CA ALA A 322 -14.69 0.30 -30.24
C ALA A 322 -13.19 -0.07 -30.31
N ILE A 323 -12.33 0.72 -29.67
CA ILE A 323 -10.89 0.48 -29.67
C ILE A 323 -10.53 -0.74 -28.81
N VAL A 324 -11.14 -0.91 -27.63
CA VAL A 324 -10.92 -2.11 -26.80
C VAL A 324 -11.24 -3.38 -27.59
N LYS A 325 -12.40 -3.40 -28.26
CA LYS A 325 -12.82 -4.54 -29.10
C LYS A 325 -11.86 -4.80 -30.28
N GLN A 326 -11.25 -3.75 -30.83
CA GLN A 326 -10.34 -3.86 -31.97
C GLN A 326 -8.92 -4.29 -31.55
N ALA A 327 -8.41 -3.74 -30.44
CA ALA A 327 -6.98 -3.80 -30.10
C ALA A 327 -6.65 -4.84 -29.03
N VAL A 328 -7.58 -5.20 -28.14
CA VAL A 328 -7.33 -6.19 -27.07
C VAL A 328 -7.69 -7.57 -27.60
N LYS A 329 -6.68 -8.44 -27.75
CA LYS A 329 -6.84 -9.70 -28.48
C LYS A 329 -6.28 -10.91 -27.70
N PRO A 330 -6.93 -12.09 -27.80
CA PRO A 330 -6.44 -13.32 -27.18
C PRO A 330 -5.00 -13.69 -27.52
N GLU A 331 -4.55 -13.40 -28.74
CA GLU A 331 -3.22 -13.74 -29.23
C GLU A 331 -2.12 -13.06 -28.41
N GLN A 332 -2.35 -11.81 -27.99
CA GLN A 332 -1.41 -11.04 -27.17
C GLN A 332 -1.17 -11.72 -25.81
N TYR A 333 -2.22 -12.27 -25.19
CA TYR A 333 -2.10 -12.99 -23.92
C TYR A 333 -1.34 -14.30 -24.08
N ARG A 334 -1.62 -15.07 -25.14
CA ARG A 334 -0.91 -16.33 -25.41
C ARG A 334 0.57 -16.09 -25.68
N GLU A 335 0.90 -15.09 -26.49
CA GLU A 335 2.29 -14.73 -26.80
C GLU A 335 3.10 -14.38 -25.54
N VAL A 336 2.48 -13.69 -24.58
CA VAL A 336 3.15 -13.30 -23.33
C VAL A 336 3.25 -14.47 -22.35
N TYR A 337 2.19 -15.26 -22.17
CA TYR A 337 2.07 -16.18 -21.05
C TYR A 337 2.39 -17.65 -21.39
N ASP A 338 2.14 -18.12 -22.62
CA ASP A 338 2.43 -19.52 -22.98
C ASP A 338 3.92 -19.86 -22.83
N PRO A 339 4.88 -19.00 -23.26
CA PRO A 339 6.30 -19.27 -23.05
C PRO A 339 6.68 -19.29 -21.56
N MET A 340 6.02 -18.46 -20.73
CA MET A 340 6.32 -18.36 -19.30
C MET A 340 5.97 -19.64 -18.52
N PHE A 341 4.95 -20.36 -18.97
CA PHE A 341 4.52 -21.62 -18.36
C PHE A 341 5.04 -22.87 -19.09
N THR A 342 5.86 -22.68 -20.13
CA THR A 342 6.53 -23.79 -20.81
C THR A 342 7.63 -24.34 -19.90
N LEU A 343 7.46 -25.58 -19.44
CA LEU A 343 8.44 -26.25 -18.59
C LEU A 343 9.71 -26.54 -19.39
N ASN A 344 10.74 -25.71 -19.20
CA ASN A 344 12.07 -25.96 -19.72
C ASN A 344 13.04 -26.01 -18.53
N VAL A 345 13.52 -27.20 -18.18
CA VAL A 345 14.42 -27.38 -17.04
C VAL A 345 15.80 -27.74 -17.55
N ASP A 346 16.72 -26.79 -17.43
CA ASP A 346 18.15 -27.03 -17.56
C ASP A 346 18.73 -27.29 -16.17
N TYR A 347 19.05 -28.55 -15.90
CA TYR A 347 19.60 -28.96 -14.60
C TYR A 347 21.10 -28.67 -14.46
N GLY A 348 21.79 -28.15 -15.48
CA GLY A 348 23.24 -27.95 -15.43
C GLY A 348 24.03 -29.23 -15.07
N GLU A 349 25.34 -29.11 -14.86
CA GLU A 349 26.18 -30.25 -14.45
C GLU A 349 26.33 -30.40 -12.93
N LYS A 350 26.01 -29.36 -12.14
CA LYS A 350 26.09 -29.35 -10.67
C LYS A 350 25.03 -28.42 -10.07
N ASN A 351 24.09 -28.99 -9.32
CA ASN A 351 23.14 -28.22 -8.51
C ASN A 351 23.41 -28.47 -7.03
N ASN A 352 23.89 -27.45 -6.32
CA ASN A 352 23.89 -27.48 -4.86
C ASN A 352 22.50 -27.04 -4.39
N PRO A 353 21.74 -27.86 -3.65
CA PRO A 353 20.42 -27.48 -3.16
C PRO A 353 20.47 -26.42 -2.05
N LEU A 354 21.66 -26.13 -1.49
CA LEU A 354 21.86 -25.11 -0.48
C LEU A 354 22.26 -23.78 -1.12
N TYR A 355 21.64 -22.70 -0.65
CA TYR A 355 21.98 -21.35 -1.08
C TYR A 355 23.36 -20.93 -0.54
N GLU A 356 24.26 -20.55 -1.44
CA GLU A 356 25.59 -20.05 -1.10
C GLU A 356 25.51 -18.60 -0.63
N TRP A 357 25.35 -18.40 0.68
CA TRP A 357 25.26 -17.08 1.29
C TRP A 357 26.51 -16.25 1.04
N ARG A 358 26.32 -14.97 0.68
CA ARG A 358 27.40 -14.01 0.46
C ARG A 358 27.39 -12.96 1.57
N GLU A 359 28.41 -12.99 2.43
CA GLU A 359 28.52 -12.10 3.59
C GLU A 359 28.62 -10.61 3.23
N THR A 360 28.98 -10.24 2.01
CA THR A 360 29.03 -8.84 1.56
C THR A 360 27.77 -8.40 0.83
N SER A 361 26.81 -9.30 0.59
CA SER A 361 25.58 -8.92 -0.13
C SER A 361 24.74 -7.95 0.69
N THR A 362 24.33 -6.85 0.09
CA THR A 362 23.35 -5.92 0.66
C THR A 362 21.91 -6.27 0.29
N TYR A 363 21.68 -7.38 -0.44
CA TYR A 363 20.36 -7.77 -0.93
C TYR A 363 19.86 -9.09 -0.34
N ILE A 364 20.71 -10.10 -0.21
CA ILE A 364 20.33 -11.43 0.28
C ILE A 364 21.34 -11.87 1.34
N ARG A 365 20.88 -11.97 2.59
CA ARG A 365 21.68 -12.44 3.73
C ARG A 365 20.95 -13.54 4.50
N ARG A 366 21.71 -14.41 5.14
CA ARG A 366 21.17 -15.41 6.05
C ARG A 366 20.51 -14.69 7.24
N PRO A 367 19.20 -14.85 7.46
CA PRO A 367 18.53 -14.16 8.55
C PRO A 367 18.80 -14.85 9.90
N PRO A 368 18.75 -14.09 11.02
CA PRO A 368 19.07 -14.61 12.36
C PRO A 368 17.89 -15.31 13.05
N TYR A 369 16.82 -15.64 12.32
CA TYR A 369 15.55 -16.11 12.92
C TYR A 369 15.67 -17.41 13.72
N TRP A 370 16.70 -18.21 13.44
CA TRP A 370 16.91 -19.55 14.02
C TRP A 370 18.05 -19.58 15.04
N GLU A 371 18.57 -18.42 15.44
CA GLU A 371 19.79 -18.30 16.23
C GLU A 371 19.57 -17.33 17.40
N GLY A 372 20.33 -17.52 18.48
CA GLY A 372 20.41 -16.57 19.61
C GLY A 372 19.08 -16.27 20.30
N ASP A 373 18.90 -15.00 20.68
CA ASP A 373 17.79 -14.50 21.50
C ASP A 373 16.42 -14.57 20.80
N MET A 374 16.37 -14.81 19.48
CA MET A 374 15.13 -15.01 18.72
C MET A 374 14.47 -16.38 18.99
N VAL A 375 15.24 -17.35 19.47
CA VAL A 375 14.75 -18.69 19.85
C VAL A 375 14.36 -18.74 21.33
N ALA A 376 14.79 -17.77 22.12
CA ALA A 376 14.44 -17.68 23.53
C ALA A 376 12.95 -17.35 23.71
N ALA A 377 12.32 -17.97 24.71
CA ALA A 377 10.96 -17.62 25.10
C ALA A 377 10.90 -16.17 25.61
N ASN A 378 9.81 -15.48 25.29
CA ASN A 378 9.55 -14.13 25.80
C ASN A 378 9.51 -14.14 27.33
N GLN A 379 10.14 -13.15 27.95
CA GLN A 379 10.16 -13.01 29.40
C GLN A 379 8.87 -12.36 29.92
N LEU A 380 8.30 -11.44 29.14
CA LEU A 380 7.15 -10.62 29.44
C LEU A 380 7.26 -9.87 30.79
N LYS A 381 8.51 -9.55 31.18
CA LYS A 381 8.83 -8.88 32.45
C LYS A 381 9.90 -7.80 32.27
N GLY A 382 9.79 -6.74 33.06
CA GLY A 382 10.72 -5.61 33.04
C GLY A 382 10.77 -4.91 31.69
N LEU A 383 9.68 -4.98 30.91
CA LEU A 383 9.59 -4.46 29.56
C LEU A 383 9.72 -2.94 29.57
N ARG A 384 10.47 -2.39 28.62
CA ARG A 384 10.53 -0.94 28.37
C ARG A 384 9.84 -0.57 27.08
N PRO A 385 9.09 0.54 27.04
CA PRO A 385 8.43 0.95 25.82
C PRO A 385 9.48 1.43 24.81
N LEU A 386 9.52 0.80 23.64
CA LEU A 386 10.28 1.32 22.50
C LEU A 386 9.59 2.57 21.92
N ALA A 387 8.26 2.53 21.88
CA ALA A 387 7.42 3.61 21.40
C ALA A 387 6.04 3.59 22.05
N VAL A 388 5.48 4.80 22.24
CA VAL A 388 4.06 5.02 22.53
C VAL A 388 3.47 5.70 21.31
N LEU A 389 2.58 5.02 20.60
CA LEU A 389 2.12 5.43 19.28
C LEU A 389 0.63 5.79 19.28
N GLY A 390 0.29 6.68 18.35
CA GLY A 390 -1.07 7.12 18.11
C GLY A 390 -2.00 6.05 17.54
N ASP A 391 -3.17 6.49 17.11
CA ASP A 391 -4.10 5.67 16.34
C ASP A 391 -3.61 5.57 14.88
N ASN A 392 -4.16 4.64 14.11
CA ASN A 392 -3.98 4.56 12.66
C ASN A 392 -2.53 4.32 12.20
N ILE A 393 -1.70 3.68 13.03
CA ILE A 393 -0.32 3.34 12.65
C ILE A 393 -0.31 2.33 11.51
N THR A 394 -0.04 2.80 10.30
CA THR A 394 0.15 1.94 9.12
C THR A 394 1.43 1.10 9.18
N THR A 395 1.45 -0.02 8.45
CA THR A 395 2.67 -0.79 8.19
C THR A 395 3.74 -0.02 7.41
N ASP A 396 3.39 1.07 6.71
CA ASP A 396 4.35 1.99 6.10
C ASP A 396 5.06 2.87 7.16
N HIS A 397 4.43 3.12 8.31
CA HIS A 397 5.11 3.73 9.46
C HIS A 397 6.09 2.76 10.12
N LEU A 398 5.65 1.50 10.30
CA LEU A 398 6.43 0.45 10.98
C LEU A 398 7.63 -0.03 10.16
N SER A 399 7.49 -0.12 8.85
CA SER A 399 8.53 -0.58 7.93
C SER A 399 8.27 0.04 6.56
N PRO A 400 8.83 1.22 6.22
CA PRO A 400 8.60 1.89 4.95
C PRO A 400 9.09 1.05 3.76
N SER A 401 8.59 1.33 2.56
CA SER A 401 8.98 0.65 1.31
C SER A 401 9.51 1.57 0.23
N ASN A 402 9.59 2.87 0.51
CA ASN A 402 10.03 3.91 -0.41
C ASN A 402 11.56 3.92 -0.57
N ALA A 403 12.06 4.90 -1.34
CA ALA A 403 13.48 5.12 -1.56
C ALA A 403 14.25 5.31 -0.25
N ILE A 404 15.47 4.75 -0.18
CA ILE A 404 16.38 4.93 0.95
C ILE A 404 17.16 6.22 0.74
N LEU A 405 17.01 7.17 1.67
CA LEU A 405 17.76 8.43 1.66
C LEU A 405 19.14 8.25 2.29
N ALA A 406 20.14 9.01 1.83
CA ALA A 406 21.51 8.91 2.31
C ALA A 406 21.68 9.23 3.81
N ASP A 407 20.86 10.12 4.35
CA ASP A 407 20.82 10.52 5.76
C ASP A 407 19.99 9.58 6.66
N SER A 408 19.39 8.53 6.09
CA SER A 408 18.70 7.50 6.85
C SER A 408 19.69 6.48 7.43
N ALA A 409 19.31 5.79 8.51
CA ALA A 409 20.14 4.75 9.12
C ALA A 409 20.53 3.63 8.12
N ALA A 410 19.61 3.29 7.21
CA ALA A 410 19.88 2.34 6.14
C ALA A 410 20.81 2.92 5.07
N GLY A 411 20.64 4.19 4.68
CA GLY A 411 21.53 4.86 3.74
C GLY A 411 22.97 4.93 4.24
N GLU A 412 23.16 5.34 5.50
CA GLU A 412 24.48 5.34 6.15
C GLU A 412 25.12 3.95 6.20
N TYR A 413 24.31 2.91 6.46
CA TYR A 413 24.78 1.52 6.43
C TYR A 413 25.19 1.09 5.02
N LEU A 414 24.39 1.38 4.00
CA LEU A 414 24.70 1.03 2.61
C LEU A 414 25.93 1.79 2.10
N ALA A 415 26.08 3.07 2.46
CA ALA A 415 27.29 3.85 2.19
C ALA A 415 28.53 3.21 2.83
N LYS A 416 28.43 2.78 4.10
CA LYS A 416 29.50 2.07 4.81
C LYS A 416 29.84 0.72 4.15
N MET A 417 28.86 0.08 3.52
CA MET A 417 29.04 -1.14 2.72
C MET A 417 29.63 -0.86 1.33
N GLY A 418 29.83 0.40 0.95
CA GLY A 418 30.45 0.82 -0.30
C GLY A 418 29.51 0.94 -1.49
N LEU A 419 28.19 0.99 -1.27
CA LEU A 419 27.23 1.24 -2.34
C LEU A 419 27.17 2.75 -2.67
N PRO A 420 27.09 3.13 -3.95
CA PRO A 420 26.78 4.50 -4.33
C PRO A 420 25.28 4.78 -4.09
N GLU A 421 24.91 6.05 -3.90
CA GLU A 421 23.56 6.45 -3.50
C GLU A 421 22.50 6.08 -4.55
N GLU A 422 22.84 6.17 -5.83
CA GLU A 422 21.97 5.75 -6.93
C GLU A 422 21.55 4.26 -6.85
N ASP A 423 22.35 3.43 -6.16
CA ASP A 423 22.12 2.01 -5.97
C ASP A 423 21.49 1.68 -4.60
N PHE A 424 21.23 2.66 -3.73
CA PHE A 424 20.53 2.44 -2.46
C PHE A 424 19.11 1.95 -2.68
N ASN A 425 18.52 2.26 -3.83
CA ASN A 425 17.23 1.73 -4.25
C ASN A 425 16.14 2.02 -3.19
N SER A 426 15.37 1.01 -2.78
CA SER A 426 14.26 1.18 -1.83
C SER A 426 14.32 0.17 -0.69
N TYR A 427 13.68 0.48 0.43
CA TYR A 427 13.56 -0.49 1.53
C TYR A 427 12.92 -1.82 1.08
N ALA A 428 12.04 -1.78 0.06
CA ALA A 428 11.42 -2.98 -0.48
C ALA A 428 12.42 -3.93 -1.16
N THR A 429 13.43 -3.39 -1.87
CA THR A 429 14.41 -4.20 -2.59
C THR A 429 15.44 -4.85 -1.66
N HIS A 430 15.64 -4.27 -0.47
CA HIS A 430 16.55 -4.77 0.55
C HIS A 430 15.92 -5.75 1.55
N ARG A 431 14.68 -6.22 1.33
CA ARG A 431 13.97 -7.13 2.27
C ARG A 431 14.65 -8.49 2.48
N GLY A 432 15.54 -8.91 1.59
CA GLY A 432 16.33 -10.13 1.77
C GLY A 432 17.59 -9.91 2.62
N ASP A 433 17.93 -8.67 2.95
CA ASP A 433 19.01 -8.31 3.86
C ASP A 433 18.43 -7.77 5.16
N HIS A 434 18.48 -8.59 6.21
CA HIS A 434 17.96 -8.21 7.51
C HIS A 434 18.70 -7.03 8.15
N LEU A 435 19.97 -6.80 7.82
CA LEU A 435 20.74 -5.68 8.37
C LEU A 435 20.27 -4.34 7.82
N THR A 436 19.99 -4.27 6.53
CA THR A 436 19.39 -3.07 5.91
C THR A 436 17.92 -2.94 6.30
N ALA A 437 17.15 -4.02 6.25
CA ALA A 437 15.71 -3.97 6.48
C ALA A 437 15.32 -3.66 7.93
N GLN A 438 16.07 -4.13 8.94
CA GLN A 438 15.79 -3.79 10.34
C GLN A 438 16.00 -2.30 10.66
N ARG A 439 16.90 -1.62 9.92
CA ARG A 439 17.10 -0.16 10.01
C ARG A 439 15.92 0.64 9.49
N ALA A 440 14.99 -0.01 8.79
CA ALA A 440 13.72 0.58 8.38
C ALA A 440 12.66 0.55 9.50
N THR A 441 12.90 -0.15 10.62
CA THR A 441 11.91 -0.30 11.70
C THR A 441 11.58 1.05 12.30
N LEU A 442 10.31 1.48 12.15
CA LEU A 442 9.83 2.80 12.55
C LEU A 442 10.62 3.98 11.94
N ALA A 443 11.24 3.76 10.77
CA ALA A 443 12.10 4.74 10.09
C ALA A 443 11.33 5.81 9.30
N ASN A 444 10.01 5.71 9.23
CA ASN A 444 9.21 6.66 8.46
C ASN A 444 9.24 8.06 9.13
N PRO A 445 9.58 9.14 8.40
CA PRO A 445 9.69 10.48 8.96
C PRO A 445 8.34 11.06 9.42
N LYS A 446 7.22 10.39 9.14
CA LYS A 446 5.87 10.81 9.55
C LYS A 446 5.40 10.18 10.87
N VAL A 447 6.22 9.35 11.51
CA VAL A 447 5.91 8.76 12.82
C VAL A 447 5.79 9.85 13.90
N PHE A 448 4.78 9.71 14.76
CA PHE A 448 4.64 10.50 15.98
C PHE A 448 4.77 9.53 17.17
N ASN A 449 5.93 9.53 17.82
CA ASN A 449 6.15 8.79 19.05
C ASN A 449 5.83 9.71 20.23
N GLU A 450 4.75 9.44 20.96
CA GLU A 450 4.25 10.27 22.07
C GLU A 450 5.27 10.40 23.23
N MET A 451 6.32 9.56 23.25
CA MET A 451 7.47 9.69 24.16
C MET A 451 8.41 10.86 23.80
N VAL A 452 8.37 11.37 22.57
CA VAL A 452 9.30 12.40 22.09
C VAL A 452 8.57 13.73 21.98
N LYS A 453 8.82 14.63 22.94
CA LYS A 453 8.16 15.93 23.03
C LYS A 453 9.17 17.08 22.98
N ASN A 454 8.75 18.22 22.42
CA ASN A 454 9.51 19.47 22.49
C ASN A 454 9.36 20.12 23.89
N GLU A 455 10.03 21.26 24.11
CA GLU A 455 9.97 22.00 25.38
C GLU A 455 8.55 22.48 25.73
N GLN A 456 7.68 22.62 24.73
CA GLN A 456 6.27 23.00 24.87
C GLN A 456 5.36 21.80 25.16
N GLY A 457 5.88 20.57 25.18
CA GLY A 457 5.13 19.34 25.43
C GLY A 457 4.43 18.74 24.20
N GLU A 458 4.67 19.27 23.01
CA GLU A 458 4.10 18.77 21.76
C GLU A 458 4.95 17.62 21.19
N VAL A 459 4.29 16.62 20.61
CA VAL A 459 4.98 15.46 20.03
C VAL A 459 5.74 15.86 18.77
N ILE A 460 7.02 15.50 18.72
CA ILE A 460 7.88 15.79 17.56
C ILE A 460 7.68 14.71 16.51
N GLN A 461 7.37 15.11 15.28
CA GLN A 461 7.27 14.20 14.14
C GLN A 461 8.67 13.72 13.72
N GLY A 462 8.84 12.42 13.54
CA GLY A 462 10.06 11.83 13.00
C GLY A 462 10.30 10.39 13.45
N SER A 463 11.31 9.77 12.83
CA SER A 463 11.86 8.49 13.26
C SER A 463 12.69 8.67 14.54
N LEU A 464 12.01 8.93 15.66
CA LEU A 464 12.62 9.31 16.93
C LEU A 464 12.10 8.44 18.08
N ALA A 465 12.98 8.16 19.04
CA ALA A 465 12.63 7.53 20.32
C ALA A 465 13.41 8.18 21.47
N ARG A 466 12.83 8.09 22.68
CA ARG A 466 13.48 8.49 23.92
C ARG A 466 13.95 7.22 24.64
N VAL A 467 15.26 7.05 24.78
CA VAL A 467 15.84 5.89 25.45
C VAL A 467 15.70 6.08 26.96
N GLU A 468 14.92 5.22 27.59
CA GLU A 468 14.76 5.09 29.03
C GLU A 468 15.71 4.04 29.62
N PRO A 469 16.24 4.25 30.84
CA PRO A 469 15.93 5.36 31.77
C PRO A 469 16.75 6.65 31.54
N ASP A 470 17.54 6.72 30.46
CA ASP A 470 18.48 7.81 30.21
C ASP A 470 17.80 9.15 29.87
N GLY A 471 16.52 9.11 29.43
CA GLY A 471 15.76 10.27 28.97
C GLY A 471 16.27 10.88 27.66
N LYS A 472 17.18 10.22 26.96
CA LYS A 472 17.86 10.77 25.77
C LYS A 472 17.05 10.51 24.51
N VAL A 473 16.66 11.57 23.81
CA VAL A 473 16.05 11.49 22.47
C VAL A 473 17.12 11.24 21.42
N MET A 474 16.88 10.28 20.53
CA MET A 474 17.74 9.96 19.39
C MET A 474 16.92 9.38 18.22
N ARG A 475 17.56 9.18 17.07
CA ARG A 475 16.95 8.49 15.93
C ARG A 475 16.60 7.05 16.33
N MET A 476 15.47 6.56 15.81
CA MET A 476 14.86 5.31 16.23
C MET A 476 15.82 4.11 16.15
N TRP A 477 16.64 4.06 15.10
CA TRP A 477 17.60 2.97 14.92
C TRP A 477 18.66 2.91 16.02
N GLU A 478 19.20 4.07 16.43
CA GLU A 478 20.19 4.17 17.52
C GLU A 478 19.57 3.78 18.87
N ALA A 479 18.29 4.10 19.08
CA ALA A 479 17.56 3.66 20.26
C ALA A 479 17.39 2.13 20.26
N ILE A 480 17.06 1.53 19.11
CA ILE A 480 16.98 0.08 18.92
C ILE A 480 18.35 -0.56 19.19
N GLU A 481 19.43 -0.08 18.58
CA GLU A 481 20.79 -0.59 18.82
C GLU A 481 21.16 -0.51 20.31
N THR A 482 20.85 0.60 20.96
CA THR A 482 21.10 0.79 22.40
C THR A 482 20.38 -0.27 23.24
N TYR A 483 19.11 -0.59 22.93
CA TYR A 483 18.37 -1.62 23.66
C TYR A 483 18.79 -3.04 23.33
N MET A 484 19.18 -3.30 22.08
CA MET A 484 19.76 -4.58 21.65
C MET A 484 21.06 -4.87 22.43
N GLU A 485 21.94 -3.88 22.59
CA GLU A 485 23.17 -4.00 23.38
C GLU A 485 22.87 -4.26 24.87
N ARG A 486 21.83 -3.62 25.41
CA ARG A 486 21.37 -3.82 26.80
C ARG A 486 20.67 -5.17 27.01
N LYS A 487 20.32 -5.89 25.95
CA LYS A 487 19.42 -7.07 25.98
C LYS A 487 18.13 -6.77 26.73
N GLN A 488 17.60 -5.56 26.53
CA GLN A 488 16.40 -5.08 27.20
C GLN A 488 15.16 -5.65 26.48
N PRO A 489 14.26 -6.37 27.17
CA PRO A 489 13.00 -6.75 26.56
C PRO A 489 12.10 -5.51 26.40
N LEU A 490 11.42 -5.40 25.27
CA LEU A 490 10.68 -4.20 24.88
C LEU A 490 9.19 -4.46 24.69
N ILE A 491 8.40 -3.39 24.80
CA ILE A 491 6.97 -3.33 24.52
C ILE A 491 6.68 -2.16 23.55
N ILE A 492 5.63 -2.28 22.74
CA ILE A 492 5.04 -1.12 22.04
C ILE A 492 3.64 -0.90 22.60
N ILE A 493 3.33 0.35 22.95
CA ILE A 493 1.97 0.79 23.29
C ILE A 493 1.41 1.56 22.09
N ALA A 494 0.19 1.26 21.66
CA ALA A 494 -0.41 1.89 20.48
C ALA A 494 -1.90 2.23 20.65
N GLY A 495 -2.39 3.13 19.80
CA GLY A 495 -3.80 3.44 19.68
C GLY A 495 -4.61 2.44 18.88
N ALA A 496 -5.73 2.89 18.33
CA ALA A 496 -6.61 2.06 17.50
C ALA A 496 -6.01 1.75 16.12
N ASP A 497 -6.46 0.66 15.48
CA ASP A 497 -6.10 0.26 14.11
C ASP A 497 -4.59 0.12 13.86
N TYR A 498 -3.86 -0.41 14.85
CA TYR A 498 -2.42 -0.66 14.74
C TYR A 498 -2.09 -1.69 13.67
N GLY A 499 -1.20 -1.33 12.75
CA GLY A 499 -0.72 -2.19 11.67
C GLY A 499 -1.54 -2.14 10.38
N GLN A 500 -2.25 -1.05 10.10
CA GLN A 500 -3.09 -0.97 8.91
C GLN A 500 -2.31 -0.99 7.59
N GLY A 501 -2.97 -1.43 6.52
CA GLY A 501 -2.44 -1.32 5.15
C GLY A 501 -1.79 -2.60 4.61
N SER A 502 -0.48 -2.57 4.36
CA SER A 502 0.24 -3.63 3.62
C SER A 502 0.39 -4.91 4.44
N SER A 503 0.36 -6.06 3.77
CA SER A 503 0.61 -7.37 4.38
C SER A 503 2.09 -7.65 4.73
N ARG A 504 2.95 -6.62 4.72
CA ARG A 504 4.40 -6.80 4.81
C ARG A 504 4.79 -7.37 6.18
N ASP A 505 5.42 -8.54 6.18
CA ASP A 505 5.86 -9.21 7.41
C ASP A 505 7.04 -8.49 8.09
N TRP A 506 7.80 -7.68 7.35
CA TRP A 506 8.87 -6.83 7.89
C TRP A 506 8.40 -5.84 8.94
N ALA A 507 7.13 -5.42 8.92
CA ALA A 507 6.55 -4.63 9.98
C ALA A 507 6.49 -5.38 11.32
N ALA A 508 6.43 -6.72 11.31
CA ALA A 508 6.53 -7.56 12.50
C ALA A 508 7.97 -8.03 12.77
N LYS A 509 8.71 -8.43 11.72
CA LYS A 509 10.12 -8.88 11.85
C LYS A 509 11.00 -7.78 12.43
N GLY A 510 10.89 -6.55 11.92
CA GLY A 510 11.69 -5.42 12.39
C GLY A 510 11.45 -5.13 13.87
N VAL A 511 10.17 -5.07 14.27
CA VAL A 511 9.74 -4.90 15.67
C VAL A 511 10.27 -6.02 16.56
N ARG A 512 10.14 -7.29 16.14
CA ARG A 512 10.63 -8.43 16.91
C ARG A 512 12.16 -8.46 17.02
N LEU A 513 12.87 -8.15 15.93
CA LEU A 513 14.34 -8.07 15.89
C LEU A 513 14.88 -6.92 16.76
N ALA A 514 14.10 -5.86 16.95
CA ALA A 514 14.42 -4.79 17.89
C ALA A 514 14.34 -5.24 19.36
N GLY A 515 13.77 -6.41 19.67
CA GLY A 515 13.61 -6.94 21.03
C GLY A 515 12.20 -6.75 21.61
N VAL A 516 11.22 -6.36 20.79
CA VAL A 516 9.83 -6.22 21.26
C VAL A 516 9.19 -7.59 21.42
N GLU A 517 8.76 -7.90 22.64
CA GLU A 517 8.14 -9.18 23.00
C GLU A 517 6.61 -9.13 22.92
N CYS A 518 6.01 -7.96 23.19
CA CYS A 518 4.57 -7.78 23.10
C CYS A 518 4.18 -6.37 22.63
N ILE A 519 2.96 -6.27 22.11
CA ILE A 519 2.33 -5.02 21.69
C ILE A 519 1.01 -4.92 22.43
N VAL A 520 0.77 -3.80 23.11
CA VAL A 520 -0.54 -3.50 23.72
C VAL A 520 -1.17 -2.33 22.97
N ALA A 521 -2.27 -2.59 22.27
CA ALA A 521 -2.94 -1.59 21.43
C ALA A 521 -4.42 -1.43 21.80
N GLU A 522 -5.04 -0.33 21.39
CA GLU A 522 -6.50 -0.17 21.49
C GLU A 522 -7.23 -0.99 20.41
N GLY A 523 -6.53 -1.40 19.35
CA GLY A 523 -7.03 -2.32 18.33
C GLY A 523 -5.97 -2.68 17.29
N PHE A 524 -6.15 -3.82 16.62
CA PHE A 524 -5.23 -4.30 15.58
C PHE A 524 -5.93 -4.51 14.25
N GLU A 525 -5.18 -4.25 13.18
CA GLU A 525 -5.53 -4.71 11.85
C GLU A 525 -5.15 -6.17 11.63
N ARG A 526 -6.05 -6.91 10.97
CA ARG A 526 -6.07 -8.39 10.97
C ARG A 526 -4.75 -9.00 10.52
N ILE A 527 -4.21 -8.56 9.38
CA ILE A 527 -3.02 -9.16 8.78
C ILE A 527 -1.79 -8.91 9.66
N HIS A 528 -1.67 -7.70 10.21
CA HIS A 528 -0.52 -7.36 11.03
C HIS A 528 -0.52 -8.13 12.36
N ARG A 529 -1.68 -8.30 13.00
CA ARG A 529 -1.84 -9.16 14.19
C ARG A 529 -1.29 -10.57 13.95
N THR A 530 -1.66 -11.18 12.83
CA THR A 530 -1.16 -12.52 12.44
C THR A 530 0.35 -12.52 12.16
N ASN A 531 0.89 -11.46 11.56
CA ASN A 531 2.34 -11.34 11.36
C ASN A 531 3.11 -11.21 12.67
N LEU A 532 2.58 -10.49 13.66
CA LEU A 532 3.19 -10.33 14.99
C LEU A 532 3.32 -11.67 15.71
N LEU A 533 2.22 -12.42 15.85
CA LEU A 533 2.25 -13.75 16.48
C LEU A 533 3.11 -14.74 15.68
N GLY A 534 3.11 -14.62 14.35
CA GLY A 534 3.97 -15.43 13.47
C GLY A 534 5.46 -15.19 13.72
N MET A 535 5.84 -14.00 14.21
CA MET A 535 7.21 -13.69 14.64
C MET A 535 7.43 -13.91 16.14
N GLY A 536 6.44 -14.41 16.88
CA GLY A 536 6.53 -14.66 18.31
C GLY A 536 6.36 -13.41 19.18
N ALA A 537 5.83 -12.30 18.65
CA ALA A 537 5.43 -11.15 19.46
C ALA A 537 3.96 -11.29 19.90
N LEU A 538 3.65 -11.06 21.18
CA LEU A 538 2.30 -11.23 21.73
C LEU A 538 1.42 -10.00 21.48
N PRO A 539 0.34 -10.08 20.67
CA PRO A 539 -0.61 -8.99 20.53
C PRO A 539 -1.62 -8.99 21.69
N LEU A 540 -1.73 -7.85 22.37
CA LEU A 540 -2.63 -7.61 23.50
C LEU A 540 -3.48 -6.37 23.23
N GLU A 541 -4.75 -6.41 23.61
CA GLU A 541 -5.69 -5.31 23.36
C GLU A 541 -6.24 -4.75 24.66
N PHE A 542 -6.25 -3.42 24.80
CA PHE A 542 -6.93 -2.78 25.94
C PHE A 542 -8.44 -3.09 25.91
N GLU A 543 -9.06 -3.24 27.09
CA GLU A 543 -10.51 -3.31 27.16
C GLU A 543 -11.18 -2.01 26.71
N ALA A 544 -12.41 -2.12 26.20
CA ALA A 544 -13.15 -0.97 25.68
C ALA A 544 -13.25 0.17 26.72
N GLY A 545 -12.82 1.36 26.32
CA GLY A 545 -12.79 2.55 27.19
C GLY A 545 -11.46 2.76 27.92
N THR A 546 -10.59 1.76 27.96
CA THR A 546 -9.21 1.88 28.44
C THR A 546 -8.29 2.21 27.27
N THR A 547 -7.46 3.23 27.42
CA THR A 547 -6.53 3.71 26.39
C THR A 547 -5.20 4.09 27.02
N ARG A 548 -4.16 4.22 26.20
CA ARG A 548 -2.87 4.78 26.65
C ARG A 548 -3.01 6.16 27.32
N LYS A 549 -4.01 6.94 26.90
CA LYS A 549 -4.30 8.29 27.42
C LYS A 549 -5.00 8.25 28.78
N THR A 550 -6.00 7.38 28.95
CA THR A 550 -6.68 7.23 30.24
C THR A 550 -5.75 6.67 31.32
N LEU A 551 -4.78 5.86 30.91
CA LEU A 551 -3.71 5.33 31.76
C LEU A 551 -2.52 6.29 31.92
N GLN A 552 -2.54 7.43 31.21
CA GLN A 552 -1.48 8.46 31.27
C GLN A 552 -0.07 7.88 31.01
N ILE A 553 0.03 6.95 30.06
CA ILE A 553 1.31 6.34 29.69
C ILE A 553 2.18 7.40 29.00
N ASP A 554 3.37 7.65 29.55
CA ASP A 554 4.32 8.63 28.98
C ASP A 554 5.65 8.01 28.51
N GLY A 555 5.81 6.71 28.73
CA GLY A 555 6.94 5.90 28.32
C GLY A 555 8.02 5.74 29.38
N THR A 556 7.92 6.43 30.53
CA THR A 556 8.89 6.30 31.62
C THR A 556 8.70 5.04 32.46
N GLU A 557 7.55 4.39 32.33
CA GLU A 557 7.17 3.19 33.06
C GLU A 557 7.93 1.95 32.60
N THR A 558 7.90 0.90 33.43
CA THR A 558 8.25 -0.47 33.01
C THR A 558 7.04 -1.37 33.13
N PHE A 559 6.96 -2.40 32.29
CA PHE A 559 5.77 -3.23 32.16
C PHE A 559 6.06 -4.71 32.37
N ASP A 560 5.13 -5.42 33.01
CA ASP A 560 5.04 -6.88 32.98
C ASP A 560 3.71 -7.30 32.36
N VAL A 561 3.65 -8.51 31.79
CA VAL A 561 2.40 -9.13 31.36
C VAL A 561 2.23 -10.46 32.08
N GLU A 562 1.13 -10.59 32.81
CA GLU A 562 0.80 -11.77 33.60
C GLU A 562 -0.52 -12.41 33.16
N GLY A 563 -0.64 -13.72 33.33
CA GLY A 563 -1.86 -14.48 33.00
C GLY A 563 -1.57 -15.71 32.14
N THR A 564 -2.62 -16.50 31.89
CA THR A 564 -2.54 -17.69 31.05
C THR A 564 -2.80 -17.32 29.60
N ILE A 565 -1.90 -17.74 28.71
CA ILE A 565 -2.03 -17.49 27.28
C ILE A 565 -2.99 -18.52 26.67
N GLU A 566 -4.22 -18.08 26.45
CA GLU A 566 -5.30 -18.87 25.84
C GLU A 566 -6.06 -18.01 24.81
N PRO A 567 -6.82 -18.63 23.88
CA PRO A 567 -7.51 -17.89 22.84
C PRO A 567 -8.49 -16.86 23.43
N GLY A 568 -8.26 -15.58 23.16
CA GLY A 568 -9.13 -14.48 23.60
C GLY A 568 -9.15 -14.23 25.12
N ALA A 569 -8.26 -14.84 25.90
CA ALA A 569 -8.26 -14.76 27.36
C ALA A 569 -7.95 -13.33 27.87
N THR A 570 -8.48 -12.99 29.05
CA THR A 570 -8.08 -11.77 29.76
C THR A 570 -6.77 -12.02 30.51
N MET A 571 -5.78 -11.18 30.23
CA MET A 571 -4.47 -11.11 30.89
C MET A 571 -4.35 -9.77 31.65
N THR A 572 -3.26 -9.60 32.39
CA THR A 572 -2.99 -8.38 33.16
C THR A 572 -1.72 -7.71 32.66
N LEU A 573 -1.83 -6.45 32.25
CA LEU A 573 -0.70 -5.55 32.06
C LEU A 573 -0.38 -4.88 33.40
N VAL A 574 0.79 -5.15 33.95
CA VAL A 574 1.28 -4.52 35.18
C VAL A 574 2.16 -3.33 34.80
N ILE A 575 1.77 -2.13 35.22
CA ILE A 575 2.47 -0.88 34.90
C ILE A 575 3.19 -0.40 36.17
N HIS A 576 4.52 -0.44 36.17
CA HIS A 576 5.35 0.07 37.26
C HIS A 576 5.75 1.51 36.96
N ARG A 577 5.21 2.45 37.75
CA ARG A 577 5.43 3.88 37.57
C ARG A 577 6.70 4.35 38.28
N GLN A 578 7.29 5.45 37.81
CA GLN A 578 8.49 6.03 38.43
C GLN A 578 8.29 6.47 39.89
N ASN A 579 7.07 6.83 40.27
CA ASN A 579 6.74 7.21 41.65
C ASN A 579 6.60 6.00 42.60
N GLY A 580 6.72 4.77 42.08
CA GLY A 580 6.56 3.52 42.82
C GLY A 580 5.14 2.95 42.81
N ASP A 581 4.16 3.65 42.24
CA ASP A 581 2.81 3.12 42.07
C ASP A 581 2.80 1.99 41.04
N VAL A 582 1.90 1.02 41.24
CA VAL A 582 1.71 -0.12 40.35
C VAL A 582 0.24 -0.20 39.95
N ASP A 583 -0.03 -0.07 38.65
CA ASP A 583 -1.35 -0.30 38.09
C ASP A 583 -1.45 -1.71 37.52
N GLN A 584 -2.61 -2.34 37.69
CA GLN A 584 -2.94 -3.61 37.06
C GLN A 584 -4.12 -3.40 36.13
N VAL A 585 -3.87 -3.55 34.82
CA VAL A 585 -4.84 -3.24 33.78
C VAL A 585 -5.23 -4.52 33.06
N PRO A 586 -6.53 -4.88 32.98
CA PRO A 586 -6.96 -6.00 32.18
C PRO A 586 -6.74 -5.72 30.70
N VAL A 587 -6.17 -6.69 29.99
CA VAL A 587 -5.94 -6.66 28.55
C VAL A 587 -6.36 -7.99 27.94
N LYS A 588 -6.92 -7.96 26.73
CA LYS A 588 -7.32 -9.16 26.00
C LYS A 588 -6.15 -9.72 25.21
N CYS A 589 -5.88 -11.01 25.37
CA CYS A 589 -4.99 -11.77 24.51
C CYS A 589 -5.59 -11.87 23.10
N ARG A 590 -4.92 -11.30 22.10
CA ARG A 590 -5.36 -11.32 20.70
C ARG A 590 -4.74 -12.48 19.92
N LEU A 591 -4.53 -13.60 20.58
CA LEU A 591 -4.48 -14.91 19.92
C LEU A 591 -5.94 -15.38 19.83
N ASP A 592 -6.48 -15.45 18.63
CA ASP A 592 -7.91 -15.61 18.39
C ASP A 592 -8.30 -17.10 18.28
N THR A 593 -7.33 -18.02 18.12
CA THR A 593 -7.58 -19.47 17.99
C THR A 593 -6.56 -20.32 18.74
N ALA A 594 -6.89 -21.58 19.01
CA ALA A 594 -5.96 -22.54 19.63
C ALA A 594 -4.71 -22.78 18.76
N GLU A 595 -4.84 -22.72 17.43
CA GLU A 595 -3.70 -22.86 16.51
C GLU A 595 -2.75 -21.67 16.63
N GLU A 596 -3.26 -20.46 16.80
CA GLU A 596 -2.41 -19.29 17.02
C GLU A 596 -1.64 -19.36 18.35
N VAL A 597 -2.25 -19.91 19.40
CA VAL A 597 -1.56 -20.21 20.66
C VAL A 597 -0.45 -21.22 20.44
N SER A 598 -0.76 -22.31 19.72
CA SER A 598 0.18 -23.36 19.33
C SER A 598 1.42 -22.81 18.58
N VAL A 599 1.21 -21.86 17.65
CA VAL A 599 2.27 -21.17 16.91
C VAL A 599 3.07 -20.22 17.80
N TYR A 600 2.40 -19.41 18.62
CA TYR A 600 3.07 -18.48 19.53
C TYR A 600 3.94 -19.22 20.56
N SER A 601 3.41 -20.28 21.18
CA SER A 601 4.12 -21.09 22.18
C SER A 601 5.36 -21.78 21.61
N ALA A 602 5.41 -22.04 20.31
CA ALA A 602 6.60 -22.56 19.65
C ALA A 602 7.69 -21.49 19.44
N GLY A 603 7.40 -20.21 19.67
CA GLY A 603 8.28 -19.08 19.38
C GLY A 603 7.97 -18.38 18.05
N GLY A 604 6.83 -18.69 17.42
CA GLY A 604 6.41 -18.18 16.12
C GLY A 604 6.37 -19.24 15.02
N ILE A 605 5.91 -18.85 13.83
CA ILE A 605 5.60 -19.78 12.73
C ILE A 605 6.84 -20.47 12.17
N LEU A 606 7.99 -19.77 12.15
CA LEU A 606 9.24 -20.35 11.70
C LEU A 606 9.68 -21.45 12.68
N GLN A 607 9.72 -21.15 13.98
CA GLN A 607 10.09 -22.14 14.99
C GLN A 607 9.16 -23.34 14.98
N ARG A 608 7.85 -23.10 14.84
CA ARG A 608 6.87 -24.16 14.69
C ARG A 608 7.17 -25.05 13.48
N PHE A 609 7.43 -24.45 12.32
CA PHE A 609 7.78 -25.20 11.12
C PHE A 609 9.02 -26.09 11.31
N ALA A 610 10.09 -25.61 11.98
CA ALA A 610 11.25 -26.47 12.23
C ALA A 610 10.95 -27.60 13.21
N GLN A 611 10.15 -27.36 14.26
CA GLN A 611 9.72 -28.41 15.18
C GLN A 611 8.94 -29.49 14.41
N ASP A 612 7.95 -29.10 13.61
CA ASP A 612 7.16 -30.03 12.79
C ASP A 612 8.03 -30.79 11.78
N PHE A 613 8.99 -30.10 11.13
CA PHE A 613 9.92 -30.73 10.19
C PHE A 613 10.80 -31.78 10.89
N LEU A 614 11.41 -31.44 12.03
CA LEU A 614 12.24 -32.36 12.81
C LEU A 614 11.44 -33.54 13.36
N GLU A 615 10.18 -33.32 13.78
CA GLU A 615 9.27 -34.39 14.20
C GLU A 615 8.89 -35.32 13.05
N SER A 616 8.74 -34.78 11.83
CA SER A 616 8.40 -35.57 10.64
C SER A 616 9.56 -36.45 10.16
N GLU A 617 10.80 -35.97 10.28
CA GLU A 617 12.01 -36.73 9.94
C GLU A 617 12.40 -37.76 11.02
N ALA A 618 11.86 -37.62 12.24
CA ALA A 618 12.05 -38.58 13.33
C ALA A 618 11.08 -39.78 13.27
N ARG A 619 10.06 -39.72 12.42
CA ARG A 619 9.09 -40.81 12.16
C ARG A 619 9.50 -41.63 10.94
#